data_AF-D7B224-F1
#
_entry.id   AF-D7B224-F1
#
_cell.length_a   1.000
_cell.length_b   1.000
_cell.length_c   1.000
_cell.angle_alpha   90.00
_cell.angle_beta   90.00
_cell.angle_gamma   90.00
#
_symmetry.space_group_name_H-M   'P 1'
#
loop_
_entity.id
_entity.type
_entity.pdbx_description
1 polymer ?
#
loop_
_entity_poly.entity_id
_entity_poly.type
_entity_poly.pdbx_seq_one_letter_code
_entity_poly.pdbx_strand_id
1 'polypeptide(L)'
;MSINGFSVTYAYVNEATDELRAQTKNVENQLEQLNTTMQSLQSQLEGAMFTEYQNKYRSWQSNVADMNTLLLKAEMALKQISHEYSSTDSREAMNWQALL
;
A
#
# COMPACT_ATOMS: atom_id res chain seq x y z
N MET A 1 -31.63 3.64 -8.75
CA MET A 1 -30.97 2.31 -8.59
C MET A 1 -29.91 2.44 -7.50
N SER A 2 -29.78 1.44 -6.63
CA SER A 2 -29.04 1.54 -5.35
C SER A 2 -27.53 1.71 -5.55
N ILE A 3 -27.02 2.90 -5.20
CA ILE A 3 -25.61 3.32 -5.14
C ILE A 3 -24.88 2.70 -3.92
N ASN A 4 -25.61 2.03 -3.03
CA ASN A 4 -25.08 1.53 -1.75
C ASN A 4 -23.98 0.47 -1.88
N GLY A 5 -24.00 -0.37 -2.93
CA GLY A 5 -23.00 -1.44 -3.10
C GLY A 5 -21.59 -0.93 -3.37
N PHE A 6 -21.45 0.08 -4.24
CA PHE A 6 -20.15 0.64 -4.60
C PHE A 6 -19.56 1.48 -3.46
N SER A 7 -20.36 2.32 -2.78
CA SER A 7 -19.90 3.11 -1.64
C SER A 7 -19.37 2.25 -0.49
N VAL A 8 -20.04 1.14 -0.17
CA VAL A 8 -19.57 0.18 0.85
C VAL A 8 -18.27 -0.49 0.41
N THR A 9 -18.16 -0.81 -0.88
CA THR A 9 -16.94 -1.43 -1.44
C THR A 9 -15.74 -0.47 -1.35
N TYR A 10 -15.91 0.82 -1.61
CA TYR A 10 -14.83 1.81 -1.45
C TYR A 10 -14.38 1.97 0.00
N ALA A 11 -15.32 2.01 0.95
CA ALA A 11 -14.98 2.11 2.37
C ALA A 11 -14.11 0.92 2.81
N TYR A 12 -14.49 -0.30 2.40
CA TYR A 12 -13.73 -1.51 2.69
C TYR A 12 -12.34 -1.51 2.04
N VAL A 13 -12.23 -1.05 0.79
CA VAL A 13 -10.93 -1.00 0.11
C VAL A 13 -10.01 0.07 0.73
N ASN A 14 -10.54 1.22 1.14
CA ASN A 14 -9.76 2.23 1.86
C ASN A 14 -9.26 1.69 3.20
N GLU A 15 -10.12 1.04 3.97
CA GLU A 15 -9.75 0.39 5.24
C GLU A 15 -8.65 -0.66 5.03
N ALA A 16 -8.81 -1.55 4.04
CA ALA A 16 -7.80 -2.55 3.69
C ALA A 16 -6.46 -1.91 3.25
N THR A 17 -6.51 -0.78 2.54
CA THR A 17 -5.32 -0.04 2.12
C THR A 17 -4.58 0.57 3.32
N ASP A 18 -5.33 1.17 4.25
CA ASP A 18 -4.76 1.73 5.47
C ASP A 18 -4.17 0.63 6.37
N GLU A 19 -4.83 -0.52 6.48
CA GLU A 19 -4.31 -1.68 7.19
C GLU A 19 -3.02 -2.20 6.55
N LEU A 20 -2.99 -2.38 5.22
CA LEU A 20 -1.79 -2.82 4.51
C LEU A 20 -0.63 -1.82 4.64
N ARG A 21 -0.92 -0.52 4.65
CA ARG A 21 0.09 0.52 4.91
C ARG A 21 0.65 0.39 6.33
N ALA A 22 -0.21 0.19 7.32
CA ALA A 22 0.22 -0.02 8.71
C ALA A 22 1.08 -1.29 8.85
N GLN A 23 0.66 -2.40 8.23
CA GLN A 23 1.43 -3.64 8.23
C GLN A 23 2.78 -3.48 7.52
N THR A 24 2.82 -2.79 6.37
CA THR A 24 4.06 -2.51 5.63
C THR A 24 5.03 -1.70 6.50
N LYS A 25 4.53 -0.69 7.22
CA LYS A 25 5.35 0.09 8.15
C LYS A 25 5.88 -0.75 9.32
N ASN A 26 5.06 -1.66 9.84
CA ASN A 26 5.50 -2.58 10.89
C ASN A 26 6.63 -3.49 10.40
N VAL A 27 6.53 -4.03 9.18
CA VAL A 27 7.59 -4.85 8.57
C VAL A 27 8.88 -4.03 8.41
N GLU A 28 8.79 -2.79 7.94
CA GLU A 28 9.94 -1.89 7.81
C GLU A 28 10.66 -1.69 9.16
N ASN A 29 9.89 -1.40 10.22
CA ASN A 29 10.45 -1.21 11.57
C ASN A 29 11.11 -2.50 12.10
N GLN A 30 10.51 -3.67 11.86
CA GLN A 30 11.08 -4.95 12.24
C GLN A 30 12.40 -5.24 11.52
N LEU A 31 12.50 -4.90 10.22
CA LEU A 31 13.73 -5.03 9.46
C LEU A 31 14.83 -4.10 10.00
N GLU A 32 14.49 -2.87 10.39
CA GLU A 32 15.43 -1.93 11.00
C GLU A 32 15.95 -2.41 12.36
N GLN A 33 15.07 -2.94 13.21
CA GLN A 33 15.44 -3.55 14.49
C GLN A 33 16.34 -4.78 14.30
N LEU A 34 16.02 -5.63 13.32
CA LEU A 34 16.84 -6.78 12.97
C LEU A 34 18.23 -6.35 12.51
N ASN A 35 18.33 -5.33 11.66
CA ASN A 35 19.61 -4.80 11.17
C ASN A 35 20.44 -4.17 12.28
N THR A 36 19.82 -3.42 13.18
CA THR A 36 20.50 -2.88 14.37
C THR A 36 21.09 -4.00 15.21
N THR A 37 20.31 -5.06 15.45
CA THR A 37 20.77 -6.24 16.19
C THR A 37 21.93 -6.93 15.48
N MET A 38 21.81 -7.16 14.18
CA MET A 38 22.85 -7.84 13.39
C MET A 38 24.15 -7.04 13.30
N GLN A 39 24.08 -5.71 13.23
CA GLN A 39 25.27 -4.86 13.29
C GLN A 39 25.97 -4.96 14.65
N SER A 40 25.23 -5.05 15.76
CA SER A 40 25.84 -5.26 17.09
C SER A 40 26.58 -6.60 17.21
N LEU A 41 26.15 -7.60 16.44
CA LEU A 41 26.74 -8.92 16.39
C LEU A 41 27.83 -9.07 15.33
N GLN A 42 28.12 -8.02 14.54
CA GLN A 42 29.04 -8.10 13.40
C GLN A 42 30.42 -8.63 13.80
N SER A 43 30.96 -8.23 14.96
CA SER A 43 32.26 -8.71 15.43
C SER A 43 32.28 -10.18 15.86
N GLN A 44 31.10 -10.77 16.09
CA GLN A 44 30.91 -12.17 16.51
C GLN A 44 30.53 -13.07 15.33
N LEU A 45 30.11 -12.49 14.21
CA LEU A 45 29.71 -13.20 13.00
C LEU A 45 30.90 -13.37 12.07
N GLU A 46 31.05 -14.56 11.50
CA GLU A 46 32.01 -14.78 10.43
C GLU A 46 31.65 -13.89 9.22
N GLY A 47 32.66 -13.29 8.58
CA GLY A 47 32.45 -12.27 7.54
C GLY A 47 31.58 -12.74 6.36
N ALA A 48 31.60 -14.04 6.04
CA ALA A 48 30.73 -14.63 5.02
C ALA A 48 29.25 -14.61 5.43
N MET A 49 28.94 -14.93 6.69
CA MET A 49 27.57 -14.91 7.22
C MET A 49 27.02 -13.48 7.25
N PHE A 50 27.83 -12.51 7.66
CA PHE A 50 27.43 -11.10 7.66
C PHE A 50 27.19 -10.59 6.22
N THR A 51 28.00 -11.02 5.25
CA THR A 51 27.82 -10.67 3.84
C THR A 51 26.50 -11.22 3.29
N GLU A 52 26.20 -12.49 3.54
CA GLU A 52 24.93 -13.10 3.12
C GLU A 52 23.72 -12.45 3.79
N TYR A 53 23.83 -12.12 5.08
CA TYR A 53 22.82 -11.35 5.78
C TYR A 53 22.56 -10.00 5.09
N GLN A 54 23.60 -9.25 4.77
CA GLN A 54 23.46 -7.95 4.11
C GLN A 54 22.80 -8.07 2.72
N ASN A 55 23.12 -9.13 1.98
CA ASN A 55 22.48 -9.42 0.69
C ASN A 55 20.97 -9.68 0.87
N LYS A 56 20.58 -10.49 1.87
CA LYS A 56 19.17 -10.75 2.20
C LYS A 56 18.46 -9.50 2.71
N TYR A 57 19.11 -8.71 3.55
CA TYR A 57 18.56 -7.47 4.08
C TYR A 57 18.20 -6.49 2.96
N ARG A 58 19.09 -6.31 1.97
CA ARG A 58 18.82 -5.48 0.78
C ARG A 58 17.62 -6.00 -0.03
N SER A 59 17.51 -7.32 -0.20
CA SER A 59 16.36 -7.91 -0.87
C SER A 59 15.05 -7.65 -0.12
N TRP A 60 15.06 -7.76 1.21
CA TRP A 60 13.87 -7.45 2.02
C TRP A 60 13.50 -5.96 1.95
N GLN A 61 14.48 -5.06 1.99
CA GLN A 61 14.25 -3.62 1.80
C GLN A 61 13.63 -3.32 0.42
N SER A 62 14.12 -3.97 -0.64
CA SER A 62 13.54 -3.84 -1.98
C SER A 62 12.07 -4.27 -2.00
N ASN A 63 11.76 -5.41 -1.39
CA ASN A 63 10.38 -5.91 -1.34
C ASN A 63 9.45 -4.96 -0.57
N VAL A 64 9.94 -4.33 0.50
CA VAL A 64 9.17 -3.30 1.24
C VAL A 64 8.93 -2.05 0.39
N ALA A 65 9.94 -1.61 -0.36
CA ALA A 65 9.78 -0.50 -1.30
C ALA A 65 8.75 -0.82 -2.41
N ASP A 66 8.75 -2.06 -2.90
CA ASP A 66 7.77 -2.53 -3.88
C ASP A 66 6.34 -2.55 -3.30
N MET A 67 6.17 -3.01 -2.04
CA MET A 67 4.88 -2.95 -1.34
C MET A 67 4.36 -1.52 -1.25
N ASN A 68 5.20 -0.57 -0.83
CA ASN A 68 4.83 0.85 -0.78
C ASN A 68 4.43 1.38 -2.16
N THR A 69 5.16 1.01 -3.20
CA THR A 69 4.85 1.42 -4.58
C THR A 69 3.50 0.87 -5.05
N LEU A 70 3.19 -0.39 -4.74
CA LEU A 70 1.92 -1.01 -5.09
C LEU A 70 0.75 -0.36 -4.35
N LEU A 71 0.91 -0.03 -3.07
CA LEU A 71 -0.11 0.67 -2.28
C LEU A 71 -0.42 2.05 -2.87
N LEU A 72 0.60 2.82 -3.23
CA LEU A 72 0.40 4.13 -3.89
C LEU A 72 -0.35 4.00 -5.23
N LYS A 73 -0.02 2.99 -6.03
CA LYS A 73 -0.73 2.72 -7.29
C LYS A 73 -2.19 2.33 -7.04
N ALA A 74 -2.46 1.50 -6.04
CA ALA A 74 -3.81 1.12 -5.66
C ALA A 74 -4.63 2.35 -5.22
N GLU A 75 -4.06 3.22 -4.39
CA GLU A 75 -4.70 4.48 -3.98
C GLU A 75 -5.03 5.39 -5.16
N MET A 76 -4.10 5.53 -6.10
CA MET A 76 -4.33 6.32 -7.32
C MET A 76 -5.45 5.73 -8.17
N ALA A 77 -5.46 4.41 -8.35
CA ALA A 77 -6.53 3.73 -9.09
C ALA A 77 -7.90 3.95 -8.41
N LEU A 78 -7.98 3.84 -7.08
CA LEU A 78 -9.22 4.05 -6.35
C LEU A 78 -9.73 5.49 -6.46
N LYS A 79 -8.84 6.48 -6.37
CA LYS A 79 -9.17 7.88 -6.60
C LYS A 79 -9.68 8.13 -8.01
N GLN A 80 -9.04 7.52 -9.01
CA GLN A 80 -9.45 7.64 -10.40
C GLN A 80 -10.87 7.08 -10.61
N ILE A 81 -11.14 5.87 -10.12
CA ILE A 81 -12.47 5.23 -10.24
C ILE A 81 -13.53 6.10 -9.53
N SER A 82 -13.22 6.65 -8.35
CA SER A 82 -14.13 7.55 -7.62
C SER A 82 -14.46 8.81 -8.43
N HIS A 83 -13.45 9.43 -9.06
CA HIS A 83 -13.63 10.64 -9.88
C HIS A 83 -14.44 10.35 -11.15
N GLU A 84 -14.13 9.25 -11.84
CA GLU A 84 -14.88 8.79 -13.02
C GLU A 84 -16.35 8.57 -12.68
N TYR A 85 -16.62 7.95 -11.53
CA TYR A 85 -17.99 7.71 -11.07
C TYR A 85 -18.74 9.01 -10.75
N SER A 86 -18.17 9.91 -9.95
CA SER A 86 -18.84 11.19 -9.63
C SER A 86 -19.11 12.02 -10.87
N SER A 87 -18.19 11.99 -11.85
CA SER A 87 -18.35 12.68 -13.13
C SER A 87 -19.46 12.08 -13.99
N THR A 88 -19.60 10.75 -13.98
CA THR A 88 -20.62 10.03 -14.75
C THR A 88 -21.99 10.23 -14.13
N ASP A 89 -22.11 10.11 -12.80
CA ASP A 89 -23.36 10.36 -12.08
C ASP A 89 -23.84 11.81 -12.25
N SER A 90 -22.92 12.78 -12.18
CA SER A 90 -23.26 14.19 -12.42
C SER A 90 -23.75 14.43 -13.86
N ARG A 91 -23.17 13.75 -14.86
CA ARG A 91 -23.63 13.84 -16.26
C ARG A 91 -24.99 13.21 -16.46
N GLU A 92 -25.20 12.02 -15.91
CA GLU A 92 -26.51 11.37 -15.92
C GLU A 92 -27.54 12.28 -15.26
N ALA A 93 -27.29 12.77 -14.05
CA ALA A 93 -28.19 13.68 -13.33
C ALA A 93 -28.55 14.93 -14.15
N MET A 94 -27.58 15.54 -14.84
CA MET A 94 -27.85 16.66 -15.77
C MET A 94 -28.72 16.26 -16.96
N ASN A 95 -28.49 15.09 -17.56
CA ASN A 95 -29.33 14.57 -18.66
C ASN A 95 -30.76 14.31 -18.19
N TRP A 96 -30.96 13.75 -17.00
CA TRP A 96 -32.29 13.55 -16.41
C TRP A 96 -32.98 14.88 -16.11
N GLN A 97 -32.25 15.89 -15.66
CA GLN A 97 -32.78 17.23 -15.40
C GLN A 97 -33.14 17.99 -16.69
N ALA A 98 -32.49 17.69 -17.81
CA ALA A 98 -32.83 18.25 -19.12
C ALA A 98 -34.07 17.61 -19.78
N LEU A 99 -34.54 16.47 -19.25
CA LEU A 99 -35.73 15.76 -19.71
C LEU A 99 -37.00 16.07 -18.88
N LEU A 100 -36.87 16.90 -17.84
CA LEU A 100 -37.96 17.43 -17.00
C LEU A 100 -38.25 18.89 -17.36
#